data_AF-A0A831M4Y6-F1
#
_entry.id   AF-A0A831M4Y6-F1
#
_cell.length_a   1.000
_cell.length_b   1.000
_cell.length_c   1.000
_cell.angle_alpha   90.00
_cell.angle_beta   90.00
_cell.angle_gamma   90.00
#
_symmetry.space_group_name_H-M   'P 1'
#
loop_
_entity.id
_entity.type
_entity.pdbx_description
1 polymer ?
#
loop_
_entity_poly.entity_id
_entity_poly.type
_entity_poly.pdbx_seq_one_letter_code
_entity_poly.pdbx_strand_id
1 'polypeptide(L)' 'MSFDPFRLYETMLRIRLLEESIEKLWTDGLISGEMHLGTGEEAVNAGVVAHLREGDAMALDHRGTAALLMRGVDPVLILR' A
#
# COMPACT_ATOMS: atom_id res chain seq x y z
N MET A 1 -3.43 -20.75 8.83
CA MET A 1 -4.46 -19.77 8.42
C MET A 1 -5.26 -20.37 7.28
N SER A 2 -6.58 -20.39 7.38
CA SER A 2 -7.41 -20.69 6.21
C SER A 2 -7.36 -19.48 5.27
N PHE A 3 -7.30 -19.73 3.96
CA PHE A 3 -7.38 -18.70 2.94
C PHE A 3 -8.74 -17.98 3.01
N ASP A 4 -8.72 -16.66 3.16
CA ASP A 4 -9.91 -15.80 3.11
C ASP A 4 -9.81 -14.86 1.90
N PRO A 5 -10.49 -15.16 0.79
CA PRO A 5 -10.42 -14.36 -0.42
C PRO A 5 -11.03 -12.97 -0.24
N PHE A 6 -12.02 -12.80 0.64
CA PHE A 6 -12.67 -11.50 0.84
C PHE A 6 -11.74 -10.54 1.57
N ARG A 7 -11.01 -11.03 2.57
CA ARG A 7 -10.02 -10.23 3.29
C ARG A 7 -8.85 -9.80 2.39
N LEU A 8 -8.40 -10.67 1.49
CA LEU A 8 -7.39 -10.31 0.49
C LEU A 8 -7.92 -9.29 -0.50
N TYR A 9 -9.15 -9.47 -0.98
CA TYR A 9 -9.79 -8.49 -1.86
C TYR A 9 -9.95 -7.13 -1.19
N GLU A 10 -10.43 -7.08 0.06
CA GLU A 10 -10.54 -5.83 0.83
C GLU A 10 -9.18 -5.14 0.96
N THR A 11 -8.12 -5.90 1.23
CA THR A 11 -6.76 -5.37 1.34
C THR A 11 -6.29 -4.76 0.01
N MET A 12 -6.47 -5.48 -1.10
CA MET A 12 -6.10 -4.98 -2.43
C MET A 12 -6.92 -3.73 -2.81
N LEU A 13 -8.22 -3.71 -2.51
CA LEU A 13 -9.07 -2.55 -2.77
C LEU A 13 -8.64 -1.33 -1.94
N ARG A 14 -8.28 -1.53 -0.67
CA ARG A 14 -7.76 -0.44 0.18
C ARG A 14 -6.44 0.14 -0.34
N ILE A 15 -5.54 -0.72 -0.83
CA ILE A 15 -4.30 -0.28 -1.48
C ILE A 15 -4.65 0.56 -2.72
N ARG A 16 -5.50 0.05 -3.61
CA ARG A 16 -5.91 0.75 -4.83
C ARG A 16 -6.49 2.13 -4.53
N LEU A 17 -7.44 2.21 -3.61
CA LEU A 17 -8.10 3.48 -3.27
C LEU A 17 -7.13 4.50 -2.66
N LEU A 18 -6.15 4.05 -1.89
CA LEU A 18 -5.10 4.93 -1.38
C LEU A 18 -4.25 5.46 -2.53
N GLU A 19 -3.76 4.59 -3.40
CA GLU A 19 -2.87 4.99 -4.50
C GLU A 19 -3.58 5.89 -5.51
N GLU A 20 -4.85 5.64 -5.85
CA GLU A 20 -5.67 6.54 -6.68
C GLU A 20 -5.87 7.92 -6.02
N SER A 21 -6.01 7.95 -4.69
CA SER A 21 -6.10 9.22 -3.95
C SER A 21 -4.78 9.99 -3.98
N ILE A 22 -3.65 9.29 -3.87
CA ILE A 22 -2.30 9.87 -3.97
C ILE A 22 -2.05 10.37 -5.39
N GLU A 23 -2.40 9.59 -6.40
CA GLU A 23 -2.32 9.97 -7.81
C GLU A 23 -3.06 11.28 -8.09
N LYS A 24 -4.28 11.39 -7.55
CA LYS A 24 -5.07 12.61 -7.64
C LYS A 24 -4.35 13.81 -7.02
N LEU A 25 -3.88 13.67 -5.77
CA LEU A 25 -3.18 14.76 -5.07
C LEU A 25 -1.89 15.17 -5.79
N TRP A 26 -1.16 14.21 -6.34
CA TRP A 26 0.06 14.45 -7.11
C TRP A 26 -0.24 15.15 -8.44
N THR A 27 -1.26 14.71 -9.16
CA THR A 27 -1.71 15.34 -10.42
C THR A 27 -2.23 16.76 -10.19
N ASP A 28 -2.87 17.01 -9.05
CA ASP A 28 -3.34 18.33 -8.63
C ASP A 28 -2.18 19.24 -8.14
N GLY A 29 -0.94 18.74 -8.09
CA GLY A 29 0.25 19.49 -7.68
C GLY A 29 0.39 19.69 -6.16
N LEU A 30 -0.40 18.98 -5.37
CA LEU A 30 -0.38 19.05 -3.90
C LEU A 30 0.73 18.19 -3.28
N ILE A 31 1.28 17.26 -4.05
CA ILE A 31 2.48 16.50 -3.70
C ILE A 31 3.60 16.93 -4.64
N SER A 32 4.73 17.37 -4.07
CA SER A 32 5.89 17.83 -4.83
C SER A 32 6.82 16.68 -5.19
N GLY A 33 7.48 16.79 -6.34
CA GLY A 33 8.51 15.84 -6.78
C GLY A 33 7.95 14.60 -7.48
N GLU A 34 8.73 13.53 -7.44
CA GLU A 34 8.38 12.25 -8.06
C GLU A 34 7.47 11.43 -7.14
N MET A 35 6.44 10.82 -7.72
CA MET A 35 5.57 9.88 -7.05
C MET A 35 5.58 8.54 -7.80
N HIS A 36 5.78 7.45 -7.06
CA HIS A 36 5.87 6.12 -7.64
C HIS A 36 4.81 5.21 -7.02
N LEU A 37 3.76 4.97 -7.79
CA LEU A 37 2.63 4.15 -7.38
C LEU A 37 2.86 2.69 -7.78
N GLY A 38 2.39 1.77 -6.96
CA GLY A 38 2.34 0.33 -7.21
C GLY A 38 1.00 -0.13 -7.81
N THR A 39 0.24 0.76 -8.44
CA THR A 39 -1.09 0.44 -8.99
C THR A 39 -1.00 -0.75 -9.95
N GLY A 40 -1.72 -1.82 -9.64
CA GLY A 40 -1.65 -3.11 -10.35
C GLY A 40 -0.77 -4.17 -9.67
N GLU A 41 -0.01 -3.81 -8.64
CA GLU A 41 0.86 -4.70 -7.84
C GLU A 41 0.25 -5.01 -6.46
N GLU A 42 -1.06 -4.75 -6.25
CA GLU A 42 -1.70 -4.88 -4.95
C GLU A 42 -1.66 -6.31 -4.43
N ALA A 43 -1.79 -7.29 -5.34
CA ALA A 43 -1.75 -8.71 -5.00
C ALA A 43 -0.38 -9.14 -4.44
N VAL A 44 0.71 -8.51 -4.90
CA VAL A 44 2.07 -8.80 -4.41
C VAL A 44 2.17 -8.36 -2.95
N ASN A 45 1.80 -7.11 -2.67
CA ASN A 45 1.82 -6.56 -1.32
C ASN A 45 0.85 -7.30 -0.38
N ALA A 46 -0.41 -7.45 -0.80
CA ALA A 46 -1.44 -8.15 -0.03
C ALA A 46 -1.04 -9.59 0.30
N GLY A 47 -0.51 -10.32 -0.69
CA GLY A 47 -0.06 -11.69 -0.53
C GLY A 47 1.15 -11.82 0.38
N VAL A 48 2.21 -11.04 0.16
CA VAL A 48 3.46 -11.13 0.94
C VAL A 48 3.23 -10.70 2.38
N VAL A 49 2.65 -9.52 2.61
CA VAL A 49 2.52 -8.95 3.96
C VAL A 49 1.55 -9.76 4.83
N ALA A 50 0.52 -10.39 4.25
CA ALA A 50 -0.38 -11.28 4.98
C ALA A 50 0.30 -12.53 5.58
N HIS A 51 1.49 -12.90 5.09
CA HIS A 51 2.26 -14.05 5.56
C HIS A 51 3.44 -13.67 6.46
N LEU A 52 3.75 -12.38 6.61
CA LEU A 52 4.76 -11.91 7.55
C LEU A 52 4.30 -12.13 9.00
N ARG A 53 5.26 -12.47 9.86
CA ARG A 53 5.06 -12.65 11.30
C ARG A 53 5.53 -11.42 12.06
N GLU A 54 5.14 -11.35 13.32
CA GLU A 54 5.72 -10.38 14.24
C GLU A 54 7.23 -10.60 14.35
N GLY A 55 8.01 -9.52 14.26
CA GLY A 55 9.47 -9.56 14.24
C GLY A 55 10.10 -9.71 12.85
N ASP A 56 9.34 -10.07 11.81
CA ASP A 56 9.89 -10.12 10.46
C ASP A 56 10.20 -8.71 9.94
N ALA A 57 11.38 -8.56 9.33
CA ALA A 57 11.79 -7.33 8.67
C ALA A 57 11.32 -7.30 7.21
N MET A 58 11.04 -6.10 6.72
CA MET A 58 10.67 -5.85 5.33
C MET A 58 11.44 -4.63 4.83
N ALA A 59 12.13 -4.77 3.70
CA ALA A 59 12.75 -3.67 2.99
C ALA A 59 11.84 -3.24 1.85
N LEU A 60 11.66 -1.93 1.68
CA LEU A 60 10.84 -1.33 0.64
C LEU A 60 11.73 -0.59 -0.35
N ASP A 61 11.29 -0.55 -1.60
CA ASP A 61 11.85 0.35 -2.61
C ASP A 61 11.06 1.67 -2.67
N HIS A 62 11.13 2.36 -3.82
CA HIS A 62 10.47 3.64 -4.03
C HIS A 62 8.94 3.54 -4.21
N ARG A 63 8.34 2.34 -4.26
CA ARG A 63 6.89 2.07 -4.38
C ARG A 63 6.28 1.54 -3.08
N GLY A 64 6.77 2.01 -1.94
CA GLY A 64 6.48 1.44 -0.62
C GLY A 64 5.08 1.73 -0.02
N THR A 65 4.25 2.56 -0.64
CA THR A 65 2.98 3.05 -0.08
C THR A 65 2.04 1.93 0.38
N ALA A 66 1.82 0.94 -0.50
CA ALA A 66 0.95 -0.20 -0.21
C ALA A 66 1.40 -0.97 1.04
N ALA A 67 2.70 -1.21 1.15
CA ALA A 67 3.28 -1.94 2.26
C ALA A 67 3.20 -1.16 3.58
N LEU A 68 3.39 0.16 3.55
CA LEU A 68 3.22 1.04 4.73
C LEU A 68 1.77 0.98 5.25
N LEU A 69 0.79 1.11 4.35
CA LEU A 69 -0.64 0.98 4.70
C LEU A 69 -0.91 -0.37 5.39
N MET A 70 -0.39 -1.45 4.83
CA MET A 70 -0.61 -2.80 5.37
C MET A 70 0.11 -3.04 6.71
N ARG A 71 1.21 -2.34 6.97
CA ARG A 71 1.90 -2.36 8.27
C ARG A 71 1.23 -1.45 9.31
N GLY A 72 0.07 -0.88 8.99
CA GLY A 72 -0.74 -0.08 9.91
C GLY A 72 -0.28 1.36 10.03
N VAL A 73 0.55 1.85 9.12
CA VAL A 73 0.87 3.29 9.05
C VAL A 73 -0.40 4.04 8.65
N ASP A 74 -0.70 5.11 9.39
CA ASP A 74 -1.83 5.98 9.08
C ASP A 74 -1.66 6.55 7.65
N PRO A 75 -2.67 6.40 6.77
CA PRO A 75 -2.63 6.94 5.41
C PRO A 75 -2.29 8.43 5.34
N VAL A 76 -2.72 9.22 6.31
CA VAL A 76 -2.43 10.66 6.37
C VAL A 76 -0.95 10.91 6.68
N LEU A 77 -0.31 10.04 7.47
CA LEU A 77 1.12 10.13 7.77
C LEU A 77 1.99 9.75 6.56
N ILE A 78 1.48 8.93 5.63
CA ILE A 78 2.19 8.59 4.39
C ILE A 78 2.34 9.81 3.47
N LEU A 79 1.46 10.81 3.61
CA LEU A 79 1.42 12.02 2.77
C LEU A 79 2.15 13.23 3.36
N ARG A 80 2.74 13.09 4.55
CA ARG A 80 3.47 14.15 5.26
C ARG A 80 4.95 14.08 4.97
#